data_AF-A0A353D219-F1
#
_entry.id   AF-A0A353D219-F1
#
_cell.length_a   1.000
_cell.length_b   1.000
_cell.length_c   1.000
_cell.angle_alpha   90.00
_cell.angle_beta   90.00
_cell.angle_gamma   90.00
#
_symmetry.space_group_name_H-M   'P 1'
#
loop_
_entity.id
_entity.type
_entity.pdbx_description
1 polymer ?
#
loop_
_entity_poly.entity_id
_entity_poly.type
_entity_poly.pdbx_seq_one_letter_code
_entity_poly.pdbx_strand_id
1 'polypeptide(L)'
;DDTTHFGYTDVPVEDKAGMVADVFHSVASKYDIMNDAMSLGIHRLWKQFAISQVGARPGQTVLDVACGTGDLTKKLSRQVGPDGLV
;
A
#
# COMPACT_ATOMS: atom_id res chain seq x y z
N ASP A 1 -17.60 31.84 5.21
CA ASP A 1 -17.49 30.43 4.81
C ASP A 1 -16.23 30.24 4.00
N ASP A 2 -15.27 29.50 4.55
CA ASP A 2 -13.99 29.21 3.90
C ASP A 2 -14.17 28.05 2.90
N THR A 3 -13.99 28.36 1.62
CA THR A 3 -14.03 27.39 0.51
C THR A 3 -12.63 27.17 -0.08
N THR A 4 -12.37 25.98 -0.58
CA THR A 4 -11.12 25.54 -1.21
C THR A 4 -11.40 24.86 -2.54
N HIS A 5 -10.41 24.89 -3.43
CA HIS A 5 -10.49 24.17 -4.70
C HIS A 5 -10.35 22.65 -4.53
N PHE A 6 -11.22 21.91 -5.23
CA PHE A 6 -11.13 20.48 -5.48
C PHE A 6 -11.34 20.22 -6.99
N GLY A 7 -10.25 20.01 -7.72
CA GLY A 7 -10.31 19.94 -9.19
C GLY A 7 -10.74 21.28 -9.79
N TYR A 8 -11.88 21.29 -10.51
CA TYR A 8 -12.46 22.48 -11.14
C TYR A 8 -13.60 23.11 -10.33
N THR A 9 -13.85 22.65 -9.11
CA THR A 9 -14.99 23.06 -8.29
C THR A 9 -14.54 23.61 -6.93
N ASP A 10 -15.23 24.64 -6.44
CA ASP A 10 -15.04 25.18 -5.09
C ASP A 10 -15.90 24.43 -4.09
N VAL A 11 -15.27 23.91 -3.03
CA VAL A 11 -15.91 23.11 -1.99
C VAL A 11 -15.57 23.67 -0.60
N PRO A 12 -16.43 23.52 0.41
CA PRO A 12 -16.09 23.86 1.78
C PRO A 12 -14.80 23.15 2.24
N VAL A 13 -13.94 23.85 3.00
CA VAL A 13 -12.64 23.29 3.46
C VAL A 13 -12.81 21.99 4.24
N GLU A 14 -13.86 21.90 5.03
CA GLU A 14 -14.24 20.71 5.80
C GLU A 14 -14.55 19.48 4.94
N ASP A 15 -15.11 19.68 3.74
CA ASP A 15 -15.52 18.58 2.85
C ASP A 15 -14.38 18.05 1.97
N LYS A 16 -13.36 18.88 1.70
CA LYS A 16 -12.25 18.52 0.80
C LYS A 16 -11.50 17.26 1.23
N ALA A 17 -11.26 17.09 2.53
CA ALA A 17 -10.52 15.93 3.03
C ALA A 17 -11.27 14.61 2.76
N GLY A 18 -12.59 14.60 2.95
CA GLY A 18 -13.44 13.44 2.64
C GLY A 18 -13.47 13.15 1.14
N MET A 19 -13.63 14.18 0.31
CA MET A 19 -13.65 14.00 -1.15
C MET A 19 -12.31 13.49 -1.72
N VAL A 20 -11.19 13.94 -1.16
CA VAL A 20 -9.86 13.41 -1.50
C VAL A 20 -9.78 11.94 -1.11
N ALA A 21 -10.22 11.57 0.10
CA ALA A 21 -10.22 10.19 0.56
C ALA A 21 -11.07 9.28 -0.35
N ASP A 22 -12.24 9.75 -0.79
CA ASP A 22 -13.13 9.01 -1.70
C ASP A 22 -12.51 8.81 -3.08
N VAL A 23 -11.80 9.81 -3.62
CA VAL A 23 -11.03 9.65 -4.86
C VAL A 23 -9.95 8.60 -4.68
N PHE A 24 -9.16 8.66 -3.60
CA PHE A 24 -8.14 7.65 -3.33
C PHE A 24 -8.76 6.25 -3.18
N HIS A 25 -9.91 6.12 -2.54
CA HIS A 25 -10.62 4.85 -2.38
C HIS A 25 -11.11 4.29 -3.74
N SER A 26 -11.68 5.14 -4.58
CA SER A 26 -12.22 4.75 -5.90
C SER A 26 -11.12 4.39 -6.90
N VAL A 27 -9.95 5.02 -6.77
CA VAL A 27 -8.81 4.82 -7.66
C VAL A 27 -7.99 3.60 -7.22
N ALA A 28 -7.83 3.35 -5.92
CA ALA A 28 -7.07 2.21 -5.39
C ALA A 28 -7.56 0.87 -5.95
N SER A 29 -8.87 0.63 -5.94
CA SER A 29 -9.48 -0.59 -6.48
C SER A 29 -9.20 -0.79 -7.98
N LYS A 30 -9.26 0.29 -8.78
CA LYS A 30 -9.05 0.21 -10.23
C LYS A 30 -7.58 0.15 -10.60
N TYR A 31 -6.72 0.80 -9.84
CA TYR A 31 -5.27 0.77 -10.05
C TYR A 31 -4.68 -0.61 -9.77
N ASP A 32 -5.11 -1.29 -8.71
CA ASP A 32 -4.64 -2.65 -8.44
C ASP A 32 -4.98 -3.62 -9.59
N ILE A 33 -6.20 -3.53 -10.14
CA ILE A 33 -6.63 -4.36 -11.26
C ILE A 33 -5.87 -4.01 -12.54
N MET A 34 -5.70 -2.71 -12.84
CA MET A 34 -4.93 -2.27 -14.01
C MET A 34 -3.46 -2.67 -13.87
N ASN A 35 -2.83 -2.52 -12.71
CA ASN A 35 -1.46 -2.97 -12.51
C ASN A 35 -1.36 -4.50 -12.61
N ASP A 36 -2.32 -5.26 -12.12
CA ASP A 36 -2.35 -6.72 -12.26
C ASP A 36 -2.44 -7.15 -13.72
N ALA A 37 -3.31 -6.51 -14.51
CA ALA A 37 -3.50 -6.81 -15.92
C ALA A 37 -2.33 -6.32 -16.80
N MET A 38 -1.88 -5.08 -16.59
CA MET A 38 -0.79 -4.46 -17.37
C MET A 38 0.58 -5.05 -17.04
N SER A 39 0.81 -5.44 -15.79
CA SER A 39 2.05 -6.15 -15.42
C SER A 39 1.98 -7.65 -15.74
N LEU A 40 0.85 -8.19 -16.24
CA LEU A 40 0.62 -9.64 -16.35
C LEU A 40 0.97 -10.38 -15.03
N GLY A 41 0.72 -9.76 -13.88
CA GLY A 41 1.09 -10.30 -12.57
C GLY A 41 2.57 -10.23 -12.18
N ILE A 42 3.45 -9.61 -12.98
CA ILE A 42 4.89 -9.42 -12.68
C ILE A 42 5.10 -8.68 -11.36
N HIS A 43 4.18 -7.80 -10.97
CA HIS A 43 4.26 -7.10 -9.69
C HIS A 43 4.35 -8.07 -8.49
N ARG A 44 3.80 -9.30 -8.60
CA ARG A 44 3.92 -10.36 -7.58
C ARG A 44 5.33 -10.95 -7.53
N LEU A 45 5.98 -11.09 -8.69
CA LEU A 45 7.37 -11.55 -8.79
C LEU A 45 8.33 -10.52 -8.22
N TRP A 46 8.11 -9.22 -8.48
CA TRP A 46 8.91 -8.16 -7.87
C TRP A 46 8.75 -8.11 -6.35
N LYS A 47 7.53 -8.29 -5.82
CA LYS A 47 7.32 -8.40 -4.37
C LYS A 47 8.02 -9.62 -3.78
N GLN A 48 7.96 -10.78 -4.42
CA GLN A 48 8.70 -11.97 -3.97
C GLN A 48 10.21 -11.77 -4.05
N PHE A 49 10.71 -11.14 -5.10
CA PHE A 49 12.12 -10.82 -5.25
C PHE A 49 12.59 -9.84 -4.16
N ALA A 50 11.84 -8.78 -3.89
CA ALA A 50 12.17 -7.84 -2.82
C ALA A 50 12.26 -8.56 -1.46
N ILE A 51 11.27 -9.41 -1.15
CA ILE A 51 11.28 -10.20 0.10
C ILE A 51 12.46 -11.17 0.15
N SER A 52 12.83 -11.81 -0.96
CA SER A 52 13.99 -12.70 -0.99
C SER A 52 15.31 -11.95 -0.81
N GLN A 53 15.40 -10.71 -1.29
CA GLN A 53 16.57 -9.84 -1.09
C GLN A 53 16.69 -9.32 0.36
N VAL A 54 15.58 -9.11 1.07
CA VAL A 54 15.61 -8.76 2.51
C VAL A 54 16.34 -9.84 3.32
N GLY A 55 16.25 -11.11 2.87
CA GLY A 55 16.99 -12.20 3.49
C GLY A 55 16.59 -12.47 4.94
N ALA A 56 15.33 -12.16 5.30
CA ALA A 56 14.80 -12.32 6.64
C ALA A 56 14.89 -13.78 7.10
N ARG A 57 15.38 -13.99 8.32
CA ARG A 57 15.59 -15.31 8.93
C ARG A 57 14.72 -15.49 10.16
N PRO A 58 14.43 -16.74 10.55
CA PRO A 58 13.73 -17.02 11.79
C PRO A 58 14.35 -16.31 12.99
N GLY A 59 13.52 -15.67 13.82
CA GLY A 59 13.93 -14.93 15.01
C GLY A 59 14.44 -13.51 14.78
N GLN A 60 14.49 -13.02 13.53
CA GLN A 60 14.93 -11.65 13.25
C GLN A 60 13.82 -10.62 13.45
N THR A 61 14.23 -9.39 13.74
CA THR A 61 13.37 -8.21 13.73
C THR A 61 13.53 -7.47 12.40
N VAL A 62 12.43 -7.24 11.69
CA VAL A 62 12.37 -6.52 10.41
C VAL A 62 11.45 -5.31 10.59
N LEU A 63 11.69 -4.22 9.85
CA LEU A 63 10.83 -3.03 9.87
C LEU A 63 10.32 -2.73 8.46
N ASP A 64 9.00 -2.76 8.27
CA ASP A 64 8.34 -2.42 7.01
C ASP A 64 7.91 -0.94 7.02
N VAL A 65 8.71 -0.09 6.37
CA VAL A 65 8.45 1.36 6.31
C VAL A 65 7.47 1.65 5.18
N ALA A 66 6.38 2.35 5.51
CA ALA A 66 5.27 2.64 4.59
C ALA A 66 4.56 1.38 4.05
N CYS A 67 4.23 0.43 4.93
CA CYS A 67 3.70 -0.90 4.54
C CYS A 67 2.37 -0.89 3.74
N GLY A 68 1.64 0.24 3.71
CA GLY A 68 0.36 0.35 3.02
C GLY A 68 -0.65 -0.69 3.53
N THR A 69 -1.09 -1.58 2.65
CA THR A 69 -2.02 -2.68 2.97
C THR A 69 -1.39 -3.85 3.75
N GLY A 70 -0.08 -3.80 4.04
CA GLY A 70 0.61 -4.80 4.87
C GLY A 70 0.93 -6.13 4.16
N ASP A 71 0.86 -6.17 2.83
CA ASP A 71 1.12 -7.41 2.05
C ASP A 71 2.57 -7.90 2.20
N LEU A 72 3.55 -7.00 2.26
CA LEU A 72 4.96 -7.37 2.52
C LEU A 72 5.17 -7.76 3.98
N THR A 73 4.66 -6.97 4.93
CA THR A 73 4.70 -7.27 6.37
C THR A 73 4.21 -8.68 6.67
N LYS A 74 3.07 -9.09 6.11
CA LYS A 74 2.48 -10.42 6.32
C LYS A 74 3.33 -11.55 5.74
N LYS A 75 4.02 -11.31 4.63
CA LYS A 75 4.93 -12.29 4.03
C LYS A 75 6.23 -12.41 4.83
N LEU A 76 6.77 -11.30 5.31
CA LEU A 76 7.96 -11.27 6.17
C LEU A 76 7.70 -11.93 7.53
N SER A 77 6.51 -11.72 8.12
CA SER A 77 6.11 -12.38 9.37
C SER A 77 6.19 -13.91 9.28
N ARG A 78 5.82 -14.48 8.13
CA ARG A 78 5.95 -15.93 7.88
C ARG A 78 7.41 -16.40 7.75
N GLN A 79 8.32 -15.53 7.31
CA GLN A 79 9.75 -15.86 7.19
C GLN A 79 10.50 -15.74 8.51
N VAL A 80 10.21 -14.70 9.32
CA VAL A 80 10.84 -14.54 10.64
C VAL A 80 10.27 -15.50 11.69
N GLY A 81 9.12 -16.10 11.43
CA GLY A 81 8.56 -17.16 12.26
C GLY A 81 8.07 -16.67 13.63
N PRO A 82 7.70 -17.60 14.53
CA PRO A 82 7.04 -17.27 15.81
C PRO A 82 7.94 -16.51 16.78
N ASP A 83 9.26 -16.68 16.66
CA ASP A 83 10.25 -16.02 17.51
C ASP A 83 10.74 -14.68 16.94
N GLY A 84 10.26 -14.29 15.76
CA GLY A 84 10.63 -13.07 15.06
C GLY A 84 9.60 -11.95 15.17
N LEU A 85 9.98 -10.74 14.74
CA LEU A 85 9.13 -9.54 14.78
C LEU A 85 9.21 -8.78 13.46
N VAL A 86 8.08 -8.28 12.97
CA VAL A 86 8.00 -7.41 11.77
C VAL A 86 7.12 -6.21 12.09
#